data_AF-A0A370IDX4-F1
#
_entry.id   AF-A0A370IDX4-F1
#
_cell.length_a   1.000
_cell.length_b   1.000
_cell.length_c   1.000
_cell.angle_alpha   90.00
_cell.angle_beta   90.00
_cell.angle_gamma   90.00
#
_symmetry.space_group_name_H-M   'P 1'
#
loop_
_entity.id
_entity.type
_entity.pdbx_description
1 polymer ?
#
loop_
_entity_poly.entity_id
_entity_poly.type
_entity_poly.pdbx_seq_one_letter_code
_entity_poly.pdbx_strand_id
1 'polypeptide(L)' 'MDRRGDLLLPSICDWYEVSVRERQVLQELRTGAAAKQIARVLDLSTHTVNDHLESIYRKIGCDGRDELLATLSG' A
#
# COMPACT_ATOMS: atom_id res chain seq x y z
N MET A 1 14.49 15.03 -3.66
CA MET A 1 13.86 13.74 -3.99
C MET A 1 14.66 12.67 -3.28
N ASP A 2 14.27 12.39 -2.04
CA ASP A 2 14.97 11.48 -1.15
C ASP A 2 14.82 10.04 -1.69
N ARG A 3 15.93 9.43 -2.09
CA ARG A 3 15.98 8.10 -2.75
C ARG A 3 15.80 6.93 -1.78
N ARG A 4 15.63 7.17 -0.47
CA ARG A 4 15.56 6.08 0.53
C ARG A 4 14.18 5.42 0.61
N GLY A 5 13.10 6.17 0.40
CA GLY A 5 11.73 5.64 0.46
C GLY A 5 11.39 4.62 -0.65
N ASP A 6 12.08 4.66 -1.79
CA ASP A 6 11.82 3.73 -2.91
C ASP A 6 12.49 2.36 -2.76
N LEU A 7 13.50 2.23 -1.88
CA LEU A 7 14.19 0.95 -1.63
C LEU A 7 13.53 0.12 -0.51
N LEU A 8 12.70 0.76 0.32
CA LEU A 8 12.01 0.10 1.43
C LEU A 8 10.78 -0.68 0.97
N LEU A 9 10.02 -0.14 0.01
CA LEU A 9 8.82 -0.79 -0.48
C LEU A 9 9.06 -2.22 -1.01
N PRO A 10 10.03 -2.46 -1.91
CA PRO A 10 10.31 -3.81 -2.40
C PRO A 10 10.69 -4.77 -1.27
N SER A 11 11.55 -4.32 -0.36
CA SER A 11 12.07 -5.12 0.76
C SER A 11 10.97 -5.48 1.78
N ILE A 12 10.12 -4.51 2.15
CA ILE A 12 8.95 -4.72 3.02
C ILE A 12 7.96 -5.66 2.33
N CYS A 13 7.71 -5.47 1.04
CA CYS A 13 6.77 -6.31 0.31
C CYS A 13 7.22 -7.78 0.26
N ASP A 14 8.52 -8.03 0.12
CA ASP A 14 9.08 -9.39 0.15
C ASP A 14 9.03 -9.99 1.56
N TRP A 15 9.31 -9.22 2.61
CA TRP A 15 9.28 -9.70 4.00
C TRP A 15 7.88 -10.04 4.50
N TYR A 16 6.88 -9.30 4.05
CA TYR A 16 5.48 -9.47 4.48
C TYR A 16 4.63 -10.24 3.46
N GLU A 17 5.25 -10.87 2.47
CA GLU A 17 4.58 -11.63 1.41
C GLU A 17 3.42 -10.84 0.75
N VAL A 18 3.66 -9.55 0.53
CA VAL A 18 2.71 -8.64 -0.10
C VAL A 18 2.59 -9.05 -1.57
N SER A 19 1.40 -9.45 -1.98
CA SER A 19 1.10 -9.91 -3.33
C SER A 19 1.31 -8.80 -4.37
N VAL A 20 1.42 -9.18 -5.64
CA VAL A 20 1.52 -8.23 -6.77
C VAL A 20 0.39 -7.21 -6.72
N ARG A 21 -0.83 -7.63 -6.37
CA ARG A 21 -2.00 -6.76 -6.34
C ARG A 21 -1.97 -5.77 -5.17
N GLU A 22 -1.57 -6.24 -4.00
CA GLU A 22 -1.36 -5.39 -2.82
C GLU A 22 -0.24 -4.36 -3.06
N ARG A 23 0.83 -4.74 -3.77
CA ARG A 23 1.89 -3.80 -4.18
C ARG A 23 1.38 -2.67 -5.07
N GLN A 24 0.52 -2.99 -6.05
CA GLN A 24 -0.11 -1.98 -6.90
C GLN A 24 -0.98 -1.02 -6.07
N VAL A 25 -1.75 -1.55 -5.12
CA VAL A 25 -2.54 -0.73 -4.19
C VAL A 25 -1.64 0.18 -3.36
N LEU A 26 -0.53 -0.33 -2.84
CA LEU A 26 0.46 0.46 -2.08
C LEU A 26 1.11 1.58 -2.90
N GLN A 27 1.46 1.30 -4.17
CA GLN A 27 2.04 2.29 -5.07
C GLN A 27 1.08 3.46 -5.28
N GLU A 28 -0.18 3.18 -5.58
CA GLU A 28 -1.20 4.22 -5.72
C GLU A 28 -1.45 4.94 -4.38
N LEU A 29 -1.45 4.22 -3.26
CA LEU A 29 -1.62 4.80 -1.93
C LEU A 29 -0.55 5.85 -1.61
N ARG A 30 0.73 5.58 -1.96
CA ARG A 30 1.85 6.51 -1.76
C ARG A 30 1.71 7.81 -2.53
N THR A 31 0.96 7.83 -3.64
CA THR A 31 0.70 9.07 -4.40
C THR A 31 -0.26 10.02 -3.68
N GLY A 32 -0.89 9.57 -2.58
CA GLY A 32 -1.96 10.31 -1.90
C GLY A 32 -3.36 9.95 -2.41
N ALA A 33 -3.49 9.00 -3.35
CA ALA A 33 -4.78 8.59 -3.89
C ALA A 33 -5.71 8.02 -2.80
N ALA A 34 -6.98 8.40 -2.84
CA ALA A 34 -8.04 7.80 -2.02
C ALA A 34 -8.45 6.43 -2.57
N ALA A 35 -9.01 5.54 -1.73
CA ALA A 35 -9.43 4.18 -2.15
C ALA A 35 -10.34 4.16 -3.40
N LYS A 36 -11.19 5.17 -3.58
CA LYS A 36 -12.01 5.36 -4.80
C LYS A 36 -11.19 5.63 -6.05
N GLN A 37 -10.11 6.40 -5.94
CA GLN A 37 -9.21 6.69 -7.04
C GLN A 37 -8.36 5.47 -7.36
N ILE A 38 -7.83 4.78 -6.34
CA ILE A 38 -7.09 3.52 -6.49
C ILE A 38 -7.95 2.47 -7.20
N ALA A 39 -9.21 2.34 -6.77
CA ALA A 39 -10.18 1.43 -7.38
C ALA A 39 -10.36 1.73 -8.87
N ARG A 40 -10.48 3.02 -9.23
CA ARG A 40 -10.59 3.44 -10.63
C ARG A 40 -9.32 3.20 -11.44
N VAL A 41 -8.13 3.43 -10.87
CA VAL A 41 -6.85 3.25 -11.56
C VAL A 41 -6.55 1.77 -11.80
N LEU A 42 -6.86 0.92 -10.81
CA LEU A 42 -6.58 -0.51 -10.87
C LEU A 42 -7.70 -1.35 -11.48
N ASP A 43 -8.80 -0.72 -11.91
CA ASP A 43 -10.02 -1.38 -12.38
C ASP A 43 -10.57 -2.40 -11.35
N LEU A 44 -10.76 -1.92 -10.13
CA LEU A 44 -11.28 -2.67 -8.98
C LEU A 44 -12.50 -1.99 -8.38
N SER A 45 -13.26 -2.74 -7.58
CA SER A 45 -14.24 -2.14 -6.68
C SER A 45 -13.54 -1.47 -5.49
N THR A 46 -14.17 -0.44 -4.91
CA THR A 46 -13.70 0.17 -3.66
C THR A 46 -13.63 -0.83 -2.51
N HIS A 47 -14.54 -1.80 -2.50
CA HIS A 47 -14.55 -2.87 -1.50
C HIS A 47 -13.29 -3.73 -1.63
N THR A 48 -12.97 -4.20 -2.83
CA THR A 48 -11.76 -4.97 -3.11
C THR A 48 -10.48 -4.21 -2.76
N VAL A 49 -10.43 -2.91 -3.00
CA VAL A 49 -9.29 -2.07 -2.57
C VAL A 49 -9.20 -2.02 -1.04
N ASN A 50 -10.31 -1.84 -0.34
CA ASN A 50 -10.31 -1.87 1.13
C ASN A 50 -9.89 -3.25 1.67
N ASP A 51 -10.31 -4.35 1.05
CA ASP A 51 -9.89 -5.70 1.45
C ASP A 51 -8.38 -5.89 1.27
N HIS A 52 -7.82 -5.38 0.16
CA HIS A 52 -6.38 -5.37 -0.05
C HIS A 52 -5.67 -4.51 1.01
N LEU A 53 -6.19 -3.32 1.32
CA LEU A 53 -5.62 -2.46 2.37
C LEU A 53 -5.67 -3.13 3.74
N GLU A 54 -6.78 -3.77 4.12
CA GLU A 54 -6.90 -4.51 5.37
C GLU A 54 -5.91 -5.69 5.45
N SER A 55 -5.76 -6.42 4.35
CA SER A 55 -4.75 -7.48 4.25
C SER A 55 -3.33 -6.92 4.43
N ILE A 56 -3.01 -5.79 3.78
CA ILE A 56 -1.73 -5.09 3.92
C ILE A 56 -1.50 -4.64 5.37
N TYR A 57 -2.49 -3.99 5.99
CA TYR A 57 -2.44 -3.53 7.37
C TYR A 57 -2.14 -4.68 8.33
N ARG A 58 -2.86 -5.80 8.18
CA ARG A 58 -2.64 -7.01 8.98
C ARG A 58 -1.25 -7.63 8.74
N LYS A 59 -0.77 -7.63 7.50
CA LYS A 59 0.54 -8.19 7.16
C LYS A 59 1.67 -7.36 7.76
N ILE A 60 1.63 -6.04 7.57
CA ILE A 60 2.70 -5.12 8.01
C ILE A 60 2.59 -4.80 9.50
N GLY A 61 1.40 -4.98 10.09
CA GLY A 61 1.13 -4.67 11.50
C GLY A 61 0.82 -3.21 11.74
N CYS A 62 0.14 -2.54 10.80
CA CYS A 62 -0.32 -1.16 10.94
C CYS A 62 -1.82 -1.13 11.22
N ASP A 63 -2.28 -0.15 11.99
CA ASP A 63 -3.70 0.06 12.31
C ASP A 63 -4.41 0.97 11.28
N GLY A 64 -3.68 1.56 10.33
CA GLY A 64 -4.30 2.37 9.29
C GLY A 64 -3.37 3.01 8.28
N ARG A 65 -3.96 3.88 7.46
CA ARG A 65 -3.31 4.54 6.32
C ARG A 65 -2.11 5.37 6.75
N ASP A 66 -2.27 6.21 7.78
CA ASP A 66 -1.22 7.15 8.18
C ASP A 66 0.00 6.43 8.75
N GLU A 67 -0.22 5.39 9.55
CA GLU A 67 0.85 4.54 10.08
C GLU A 67 1.55 3.77 8.95
N LEU A 68 0.78 3.17 8.03
CA LEU A 68 1.35 2.52 6.86
C LEU A 68 2.20 3.48 6.03
N LEU A 69 1.73 4.70 5.79
CA LEU A 69 2.49 5.71 5.05
C LEU A 69 3.74 6.16 5.82
N ALA A 70 3.68 6.26 7.15
CA ALA A 70 4.84 6.54 7.98
C ALA A 70 5.90 5.43 7.89
N THR A 71 5.48 4.15 7.96
CA THR A 71 6.37 2.99 7.79
C THR A 71 7.02 2.95 6.40
N LEU A 72 6.32 3.41 5.37
CA LEU A 72 6.84 3.46 3.99
C LEU A 72 7.69 4.70 3.69
N SER A 73 7.64 5.72 4.54
CA SER A 73 8.37 6.99 4.34
C SER A 73 9.56 7.17 5.29
N GLY A 74 9.67 6.33 6.33
CA GLY A 74 10.71 6.38 7.37
C GLY A 74 12.01 5.71 6.98
#